data_AF-A0A0G0DKY0-F1
#
_entry.id   AF-A0A0G0DKY0-F1
#
_cell.length_a   1.000
_cell.length_b   1.000
_cell.length_c   1.000
_cell.angle_alpha   90.00
_cell.angle_beta   90.00
_cell.angle_gamma   90.00
#
_symmetry.space_group_name_H-M   'P 1'
#
loop_
_entity.id
_entity.type
_entity.pdbx_description
1 polymer ?
#
loop_
_entity_poly.entity_id
_entity_poly.type
_entity_poly.pdbx_seq_one_letter_code
_entity_poly.pdbx_strand_id
1 'polypeptide(L)'
;MRQLTIFTDGGARGNPGPAAIGVFIKKGEEEIMRIGLKIGETTNNVAEYTSIIKAYEYCLENKNTIYGVGQINFFMDSELAVRQLNGIYKMKSPKLRELLFEIKKYEQKLSAIKIYYMHIPRELNKIADSLVNLALDNKL
;
A
#
# COMPACT_ATOMS: atom_id res chain seq x y z
N MET A 1 -9.25 21.39 -1.25
CA MET A 1 -8.75 20.50 -0.18
C MET A 1 -7.46 19.85 -0.68
N ARG A 2 -6.46 19.62 0.18
CA ARG A 2 -5.22 18.94 -0.25
C ARG A 2 -5.49 17.43 -0.40
N GLN A 3 -4.82 16.80 -1.36
CA GLN A 3 -4.89 15.35 -1.58
C GLN A 3 -3.54 14.70 -1.27
N LEU A 4 -3.58 13.51 -0.68
CA LEU A 4 -2.42 12.66 -0.48
C LEU A 4 -2.49 11.52 -1.50
N THR A 5 -1.39 11.25 -2.18
CA THR A 5 -1.28 10.16 -3.13
C THR A 5 -0.27 9.16 -2.62
N ILE A 6 -0.67 7.89 -2.58
CA ILE A 6 0.12 6.79 -2.05
C ILE A 6 0.21 5.72 -3.13
N PHE A 7 1.43 5.38 -3.52
CA PHE A 7 1.72 4.25 -4.39
C PHE A 7 2.22 3.12 -3.50
N THR A 8 1.66 1.94 -3.68
CA THR A 8 2.05 0.76 -2.90
C THR A 8 2.35 -0.40 -3.83
N ASP A 9 3.35 -1.18 -3.45
CA ASP A 9 3.67 -2.44 -4.12
C ASP A 9 4.22 -3.44 -3.09
N GLY A 10 4.11 -4.72 -3.39
CA GLY A 10 4.64 -5.80 -2.56
C GLY A 10 4.98 -7.01 -3.40
N GLY A 11 6.16 -7.58 -3.18
CA GLY A 11 6.65 -8.69 -3.98
C GLY A 11 7.44 -9.70 -3.17
N ALA A 12 7.38 -10.95 -3.61
CA ALA A 12 8.12 -12.08 -3.07
C ALA A 12 8.92 -12.79 -4.18
N ARG A 13 10.15 -13.21 -3.85
CA ARG A 13 11.00 -14.06 -4.70
C ARG A 13 10.59 -15.52 -4.51
N GLY A 14 9.49 -15.90 -5.15
CA GLY A 14 8.80 -17.19 -4.94
C GLY A 14 7.40 -16.99 -4.36
N ASN A 15 6.60 -18.05 -4.30
CA ASN A 15 5.22 -17.96 -3.80
C ASN A 15 4.85 -19.20 -2.96
N PRO A 16 5.30 -19.30 -1.69
CA PRO A 16 5.98 -18.26 -0.90
C PRO A 16 7.48 -18.14 -1.15
N GLY A 17 8.08 -17.02 -0.73
CA GLY A 17 9.53 -16.78 -0.72
C GLY A 17 9.90 -15.46 -0.05
N PRO A 18 11.20 -15.07 -0.02
CA PRO A 18 11.64 -13.80 0.57
C PRO A 18 10.90 -12.62 -0.03
N ALA A 19 10.32 -11.78 0.80
CA ALA A 19 9.38 -10.76 0.39
C ALA A 19 9.70 -9.38 0.98
N ALA A 20 9.27 -8.35 0.25
CA ALA A 20 9.37 -6.97 0.68
C ALA A 20 8.18 -6.15 0.20
N ILE A 21 8.08 -4.95 0.75
CA ILE A 21 7.07 -3.95 0.40
C ILE A 21 7.72 -2.65 -0.01
N GLY A 22 7.03 -1.90 -0.86
CA GLY A 22 7.37 -0.57 -1.32
C GLY A 22 6.19 0.38 -1.11
N VAL A 23 6.43 1.54 -0.50
CA VAL A 23 5.43 2.60 -0.34
C VAL A 23 6.05 3.93 -0.72
N PHE A 24 5.36 4.68 -1.57
CA PHE A 24 5.74 6.03 -1.95
C PHE A 24 4.59 6.99 -1.74
N ILE A 25 4.82 8.04 -0.96
CA ILE A 25 3.79 8.99 -0.53
C ILE A 25 4.13 10.39 -1.03
N LYS A 26 3.17 11.05 -1.67
CA LYS A 26 3.28 12.44 -2.12
C LYS A 26 2.06 13.27 -1.76
N LYS A 27 2.26 14.57 -1.54
CA LYS A 27 1.21 15.57 -1.28
C LYS A 27 1.26 16.63 -2.38
N GLY A 28 0.44 16.45 -3.42
CA GLY A 28 0.63 17.16 -4.69
C GLY A 28 1.88 16.62 -5.41
N GLU A 29 2.81 17.51 -5.74
CA GLU A 29 4.11 17.15 -6.35
C GLU A 29 5.22 16.96 -5.30
N GLU A 30 4.96 17.31 -4.05
CA GLU A 30 5.93 17.15 -2.96
C GLU A 30 6.02 15.67 -2.55
N GLU A 31 7.21 15.11 -2.66
CA GLU A 31 7.54 13.82 -2.07
C GLU A 31 7.58 13.93 -0.54
N ILE A 32 6.80 13.09 0.13
CA ILE A 32 6.72 13.05 1.59
C ILE A 32 7.53 11.87 2.15
N MET A 33 7.46 10.70 1.51
CA MET A 33 8.10 9.50 2.04
C MET A 33 8.32 8.40 1.01
N ARG A 34 9.42 7.65 1.19
CA ARG A 34 9.71 6.37 0.54
C ARG A 34 9.99 5.32 1.62
N ILE A 35 9.31 4.19 1.53
CA ILE A 35 9.49 3.06 2.44
C ILE A 35 9.77 1.84 1.59
N GLY A 36 10.93 1.23 1.78
CA GLY A 36 11.20 -0.14 1.37
C GLY A 36 11.46 -0.98 2.60
N LEU A 37 10.83 -2.15 2.73
CA LEU A 37 10.98 -2.97 3.93
C LEU A 37 10.87 -4.46 3.59
N LYS A 38 11.85 -5.25 4.06
CA LYS A 38 11.75 -6.71 4.04
C LYS A 38 10.72 -7.17 5.08
N ILE A 39 9.88 -8.12 4.69
CA ILE A 39 8.79 -8.64 5.53
C ILE A 39 8.89 -10.16 5.77
N GLY A 40 10.11 -10.71 5.66
CA GLY A 40 10.36 -12.15 5.82
C GLY A 40 9.92 -12.96 4.60
N GLU A 41 9.49 -14.21 4.81
CA GLU A 41 8.98 -15.07 3.75
C GLU A 41 7.46 -15.07 3.70
N THR A 42 6.90 -14.73 2.54
CA THR A 42 5.44 -14.79 2.33
C THR A 42 5.10 -14.89 0.84
N THR A 43 3.82 -14.89 0.51
CA THR A 43 3.31 -14.87 -0.86
C THR A 43 3.21 -13.44 -1.40
N ASN A 44 3.24 -13.26 -2.72
CA ASN A 44 3.03 -11.95 -3.38
C ASN A 44 1.79 -11.22 -2.85
N ASN A 45 0.63 -11.88 -2.84
CA ASN A 45 -0.64 -11.25 -2.41
C ASN A 45 -0.58 -10.77 -0.95
N VAL A 46 0.11 -11.49 -0.06
CA VAL A 46 0.28 -11.03 1.33
C VAL A 46 1.19 -9.81 1.36
N ALA A 47 2.26 -9.78 0.55
CA ALA A 47 3.13 -8.61 0.46
C ALA A 47 2.38 -7.38 -0.06
N GLU A 48 1.58 -7.52 -1.13
CA GLU A 48 0.73 -6.44 -1.67
C GLU A 48 -0.20 -5.84 -0.61
N TYR A 49 -0.90 -6.67 0.18
CA TYR A 49 -1.79 -6.17 1.23
C TYR A 49 -1.01 -5.57 2.42
N THR A 50 0.17 -6.11 2.71
CA THR A 50 1.04 -5.60 3.79
C THR A 50 1.59 -4.21 3.47
N SER A 51 1.88 -3.90 2.20
CA SER A 51 2.35 -2.57 1.80
C SER A 51 1.29 -1.48 2.03
N ILE A 52 0.02 -1.80 1.81
CA ILE A 52 -1.13 -0.92 2.10
C ILE A 52 -1.26 -0.67 3.60
N ILE A 53 -1.19 -1.73 4.41
CA ILE A 53 -1.19 -1.60 5.87
C ILE A 53 -0.04 -0.68 6.31
N LYS A 54 1.15 -0.86 5.75
CA LYS A 54 2.30 -0.04 6.12
C LYS A 54 2.10 1.44 5.77
N ALA A 55 1.47 1.74 4.65
CA ALA A 55 1.11 3.10 4.28
C ALA A 55 0.10 3.73 5.26
N TYR A 56 -0.87 2.96 5.74
CA TYR A 56 -1.81 3.41 6.76
C TYR A 56 -1.16 3.66 8.11
N GLU A 57 -0.29 2.75 8.57
CA GLU A 57 0.52 2.93 9.78
C GLU A 57 1.29 4.24 9.71
N TYR A 58 2.01 4.47 8.61
CA TYR A 58 2.76 5.71 8.41
C TYR A 58 1.85 6.95 8.52
N CYS A 59 0.67 6.94 7.90
CA CYS A 59 -0.27 8.05 7.96
C CYS A 59 -0.77 8.34 9.39
N LEU A 60 -1.02 7.30 10.19
CA LEU A 60 -1.48 7.44 11.56
C LEU A 60 -0.38 7.88 12.53
N GLU A 61 0.84 7.39 12.32
CA GLU A 61 2.02 7.77 13.09
C GLU A 61 2.45 9.21 12.76
N ASN A 62 2.27 9.65 11.51
CA ASN A 62 2.70 10.96 11.01
C ASN A 62 1.50 11.87 10.71
N LYS A 63 0.72 12.23 11.74
CA LYS A 63 -0.52 13.02 11.59
C LYS A 63 -0.37 14.34 10.81
N ASN A 64 0.82 14.95 10.84
CA ASN A 64 1.10 16.17 10.07
C ASN A 64 1.00 15.94 8.55
N THR A 65 1.34 14.74 8.06
CA THR A 65 1.22 14.36 6.65
C THR A 65 -0.23 14.46 6.18
N ILE A 66 -1.17 14.00 7.02
CA ILE A 66 -2.60 13.99 6.73
C ILE A 66 -3.34 15.26 7.20
N TYR A 67 -2.67 16.21 7.84
CA TYR A 67 -3.30 17.47 8.25
C TYR A 67 -3.79 18.26 7.03
N GLY A 68 -5.07 18.66 7.07
CA GLY A 68 -5.76 19.38 5.99
C GLY A 68 -5.98 18.56 4.70
N VAL A 69 -5.75 17.25 4.75
CA VAL A 69 -6.03 16.33 3.64
C VAL A 69 -7.49 15.94 3.67
N GLY A 70 -8.21 16.19 2.57
CA GLY A 70 -9.61 15.76 2.42
C GLY A 70 -9.75 14.40 1.73
N GLN A 71 -8.68 13.93 1.08
CA GLN A 71 -8.68 12.73 0.24
C GLN A 71 -7.32 12.04 0.22
N ILE A 72 -7.31 10.71 0.35
CA ILE A 72 -6.17 9.83 0.13
C ILE A 72 -6.46 8.91 -1.06
N ASN A 73 -5.53 8.86 -2.00
CA ASN A 73 -5.60 8.04 -3.20
C ASN A 73 -4.51 6.97 -3.14
N PHE A 74 -4.92 5.71 -3.00
CA PHE A 74 -4.04 4.55 -3.13
C PHE A 74 -3.98 4.09 -4.58
N PHE A 75 -2.77 3.96 -5.10
CA PHE A 75 -2.49 3.44 -6.44
C PHE A 75 -1.70 2.14 -6.36
N MET A 76 -2.15 1.15 -7.11
CA MET A 76 -1.60 -0.20 -7.16
C MET A 76 -1.68 -0.74 -8.59
N ASP A 77 -0.79 -1.65 -8.96
CA ASP A 77 -0.84 -2.37 -10.24
C ASP A 77 -1.56 -3.73 -10.16
N SER A 78 -1.90 -4.18 -8.94
CA SER A 78 -2.77 -5.34 -8.72
C SER A 78 -4.24 -4.97 -8.86
N GLU A 79 -4.82 -5.16 -10.05
CA GLU A 79 -6.25 -4.93 -10.30
C GLU A 79 -7.14 -5.80 -9.37
N LEU A 80 -6.71 -7.03 -9.09
CA LEU A 80 -7.43 -7.93 -8.18
C LEU A 80 -7.53 -7.33 -6.76
N ALA A 81 -6.42 -6.84 -6.22
CA ALA A 81 -6.41 -6.23 -4.89
C ALA A 81 -7.28 -4.97 -4.86
N VAL A 82 -7.20 -4.11 -5.87
CA VAL A 82 -8.04 -2.91 -5.98
C VAL A 82 -9.52 -3.27 -6.00
N ARG A 83 -9.93 -4.27 -6.80
CA ARG A 83 -11.33 -4.72 -6.85
C ARG A 83 -11.80 -5.34 -5.53
N GLN A 84 -10.92 -6.01 -4.79
CA GLN A 84 -11.24 -6.56 -3.47
C GLN A 84 -11.38 -5.48 -2.39
N LEU A 85 -10.50 -4.49 -2.37
CA LEU A 85 -10.54 -3.35 -1.43
C LEU A 85 -11.79 -2.48 -1.63
N ASN A 86 -12.17 -2.29 -2.89
CA ASN A 86 -13.41 -1.62 -3.29
C ASN A 86 -14.68 -2.48 -3.09
N GLY A 87 -14.55 -3.72 -2.58
CA GLY A 87 -15.69 -4.59 -2.30
C GLY A 87 -16.39 -5.19 -3.53
N ILE A 88 -15.82 -5.00 -4.73
CA ILE A 88 -16.35 -5.56 -5.99
C ILE A 88 -16.16 -7.08 -5.99
N TYR A 89 -14.99 -7.55 -5.52
CA TYR A 89 -14.65 -8.97 -5.47
C TYR A 89 -14.55 -9.49 -4.05
N LYS A 90 -15.11 -10.68 -3.80
CA LYS A 90 -15.04 -11.34 -2.50
C LYS A 90 -13.66 -11.95 -2.26
N MET A 91 -13.07 -11.65 -1.10
CA MET A 91 -11.84 -12.30 -0.65
C MET A 91 -12.12 -13.74 -0.19
N LYS A 92 -11.52 -14.73 -0.85
CA LYS A 92 -11.67 -16.16 -0.50
C LYS A 92 -10.63 -16.63 0.53
N SER A 93 -9.39 -16.17 0.39
CA SER A 93 -8.28 -16.55 1.29
C SER A 93 -8.53 -16.06 2.73
N PRO A 94 -8.51 -16.94 3.75
CA PRO A 94 -8.63 -16.54 5.16
C PRO A 94 -7.53 -15.56 5.59
N LYS A 95 -6.27 -15.85 5.23
CA LYS A 95 -5.12 -14.98 5.57
C LYS A 95 -5.27 -13.57 5.00
N LEU A 96 -5.73 -13.45 3.74
CA LEU A 96 -5.96 -12.13 3.15
C LEU A 96 -7.21 -11.43 3.70
N ARG A 97 -8.20 -12.18 4.23
CA ARG A 97 -9.35 -11.59 4.94
C ARG A 97 -8.91 -10.89 6.23
N GLU A 98 -7.95 -11.45 6.95
CA GLU A 98 -7.38 -10.81 8.15
C GLU A 98 -6.71 -9.48 7.80
N LEU A 99 -5.88 -9.45 6.75
CA LEU A 99 -5.24 -8.21 6.29
C LEU A 99 -6.26 -7.17 5.82
N LEU A 100 -7.29 -7.60 5.10
CA LEU A 100 -8.38 -6.71 4.68
C LEU A 100 -9.13 -6.13 5.90
N PHE A 101 -9.35 -6.93 6.94
CA PHE A 101 -9.97 -6.45 8.17
C PHE A 101 -9.12 -5.40 8.89
N GLU A 102 -7.80 -5.59 8.95
CA GLU A 102 -6.89 -4.56 9.46
C GLU A 102 -6.97 -3.27 8.63
N ILE A 103 -6.94 -3.37 7.30
CA ILE A 103 -7.14 -2.22 6.41
C ILE A 103 -8.45 -1.49 6.71
N LYS A 104 -9.56 -2.21 6.91
CA LYS A 104 -10.85 -1.60 7.27
C LYS A 104 -10.82 -0.90 8.62
N LYS A 105 -10.07 -1.38 9.61
CA LYS A 105 -9.86 -0.65 10.88
C LYS A 105 -9.10 0.65 10.66
N TYR A 106 -8.10 0.67 9.78
CA TYR A 106 -7.37 1.89 9.44
C TYR A 106 -8.26 2.90 8.71
N GLU A 107 -9.10 2.45 7.76
CA GLU A 107 -10.10 3.28 7.11
C GLU A 107 -11.03 3.95 8.14
N GLN A 108 -11.51 3.19 9.14
CA GLN A 108 -12.36 3.74 10.21
C GLN A 108 -11.64 4.79 11.06
N LYS A 109 -10.35 4.59 11.38
CA LYS A 109 -9.54 5.59 12.11
C LYS A 109 -9.33 6.87 11.31
N LEU A 110 -9.44 6.80 9.98
CA LEU A 110 -9.32 7.93 9.06
C LEU A 110 -10.67 8.35 8.46
N SER A 111 -11.80 8.09 9.15
CA SER A 111 -13.15 8.30 8.61
C SER A 111 -13.47 9.74 8.14
N ALA A 112 -12.73 10.74 8.64
CA ALA A 112 -12.85 12.13 8.20
C ALA A 112 -12.25 12.40 6.81
N ILE A 113 -11.48 11.46 6.27
CA ILE A 113 -10.76 11.57 5.00
C ILE A 113 -11.37 10.58 3.99
N LYS A 114 -11.64 11.04 2.77
CA LYS A 114 -12.11 10.14 1.70
C LYS A 114 -10.97 9.26 1.21
N ILE A 115 -11.18 7.96 1.16
CA ILE A 115 -10.17 6.98 0.74
C ILE A 115 -10.61 6.34 -0.57
N TYR A 116 -9.71 6.29 -1.54
CA TYR A 116 -9.93 5.67 -2.84
C TYR A 116 -8.81 4.71 -3.20
N TYR A 117 -9.17 3.55 -3.77
CA TYR A 117 -8.24 2.57 -4.33
C TYR A 117 -8.38 2.54 -5.84
N MET A 118 -7.28 2.75 -6.55
CA MET A 118 -7.24 2.87 -8.01
C MET A 118 -6.15 1.98 -8.58
N HIS A 119 -6.50 1.29 -9.67
CA HIS A 119 -5.56 0.51 -10.45
C HIS A 119 -4.79 1.41 -11.41
N ILE A 120 -3.48 1.19 -11.53
CA ILE A 120 -2.60 1.81 -12.52
C ILE A 120 -1.74 0.75 -13.21
N PRO A 121 -1.35 0.93 -14.49
CA PRO A 121 -0.36 0.06 -15.10
C PRO A 121 0.96 0.03 -14.33
N ARG A 122 1.66 -1.11 -14.34
CA ARG A 122 2.93 -1.31 -13.64
C ARG A 122 4.00 -0.30 -14.03
N GLU A 123 3.97 0.19 -15.27
CA GLU A 123 4.88 1.21 -15.79
C GLU A 123 4.73 2.56 -15.06
N LEU A 124 3.58 2.79 -14.43
CA LEU A 124 3.31 3.97 -13.60
C LEU A 124 3.60 3.73 -12.11
N ASN A 125 3.77 2.47 -11.68
CA ASN A 125 4.06 2.10 -10.28
C ASN A 125 5.57 1.86 -10.01
N LYS A 126 6.44 2.28 -10.92
CA LYS A 126 7.89 1.99 -10.90
C LYS A 126 8.60 2.36 -9.60
N ILE A 127 8.17 3.41 -8.92
CA ILE A 127 8.82 3.84 -7.67
C ILE A 127 8.56 2.82 -6.56
N ALA A 128 7.32 2.39 -6.37
CA ALA A 128 6.99 1.41 -5.33
C ALA A 128 7.64 0.05 -5.64
N ASP A 129 7.59 -0.40 -6.89
CA ASP A 129 8.27 -1.64 -7.35
C ASP A 129 9.80 -1.57 -7.14
N SER A 130 10.41 -0.43 -7.44
CA SER A 130 11.85 -0.22 -7.18
C SER A 130 12.16 -0.33 -5.68
N LEU A 131 11.33 0.23 -4.80
CA LEU A 131 11.52 0.13 -3.35
C LEU A 131 11.43 -1.32 -2.86
N VAL A 132 10.54 -2.14 -3.42
CA VAL A 132 10.47 -3.59 -3.13
C VAL A 132 11.78 -4.27 -3.51
N ASN A 133 12.28 -4.02 -4.73
CA ASN A 133 13.50 -4.65 -5.23
C ASN A 133 14.75 -4.22 -4.47
N LEU A 134 14.89 -2.92 -4.18
CA LEU A 134 15.97 -2.38 -3.34
C LEU A 134 15.93 -3.00 -1.95
N ALA A 135 14.73 -3.13 -1.36
CA ALA A 135 14.57 -3.80 -0.07
C ALA A 135 15.07 -5.24 -0.14
N LEU A 136 14.60 -6.04 -1.11
CA LEU A 136 15.00 -7.44 -1.28
C LEU A 136 16.51 -7.62 -1.46
N ASP A 137 17.13 -6.72 -2.22
CA ASP A 137 18.56 -6.71 -2.50
C ASP A 137 19.44 -6.17 -1.37
N ASN A 138 18.86 -5.64 -0.29
CA ASN A 138 19.58 -4.87 0.75
C ASN A 138 20.32 -3.64 0.18
N LYS A 139 19.67 -2.88 -0.68
CA LYS A 139 20.21 -1.67 -1.35
C LYS A 139 19.42 -0.39 -1.03
N LEU A 140 18.66 -0.38 0.06
CA LEU A 140 17.93 0.80 0.55
C LEU A 140 18.84 1.73 1.36
#